data_AF-A0A955ZX38-F1
#
_entry.id   AF-A0A955ZX38-F1
#
_cell.length_a   1.000
_cell.length_b   1.000
_cell.length_c   1.000
_cell.angle_alpha   90.00
_cell.angle_beta   90.00
_cell.angle_gamma   90.00
#
_symmetry.space_group_name_H-M   'P 1'
#
loop_
_entity.id
_entity.type
_entity.pdbx_description
1 polymer ?
#
loop_
_entity_poly.entity_id
_entity_poly.type
_entity_poly.pdbx_seq_one_letter_code
_entity_poly.pdbx_strand_id
1 'polypeptide(L)'
;DLSTAFHSTGAPDIETYLVVSGALPRLIRATRYVLPLLRREPVQRFLKAQVDRMPEGPDEETRERSRALVYAEAVGTDGDVARAIADTPSGYAFTRDAAVEAARRVAAGAVPAGFHTPGTAFGPDFLVELPGCTRHDLDAG
;
A
#
# COMPACT_ATOMS: atom_id res chain seq x y z
N ASP A 1 -4.53 -5.48 1.52
CA ASP A 1 -3.63 -6.40 2.23
C ASP A 1 -4.50 -7.48 2.84
N LEU A 2 -4.28 -8.75 2.51
CA LEU A 2 -5.15 -9.85 2.92
C LEU A 2 -4.71 -10.47 4.26
N SER A 3 -3.40 -10.65 4.43
CA SER A 3 -2.86 -11.39 5.58
C SER A 3 -2.86 -10.52 6.84
N THR A 4 -2.36 -9.29 6.77
CA THR A 4 -2.27 -8.48 7.99
C THR A 4 -3.64 -8.01 8.46
N ALA A 5 -4.57 -7.76 7.54
CA ALA A 5 -5.95 -7.40 7.88
C ALA A 5 -6.63 -8.55 8.64
N PHE A 6 -6.54 -9.78 8.14
CA PHE A 6 -7.05 -10.96 8.84
C PHE A 6 -6.43 -11.12 10.23
N HIS A 7 -5.10 -11.01 10.34
CA HIS A 7 -4.41 -11.14 11.62
C HIS A 7 -4.73 -10.01 12.62
N SER A 8 -5.13 -8.83 12.13
CA SER A 8 -5.45 -7.69 12.98
C SER A 8 -6.92 -7.64 13.40
N THR A 9 -7.84 -8.07 12.54
CA THR A 9 -9.29 -7.90 12.75
C THR A 9 -10.07 -9.20 12.90
N GLY A 10 -9.52 -10.33 12.42
CA GLY A 10 -10.25 -11.60 12.34
C GLY A 10 -11.33 -11.64 11.26
N ALA A 11 -11.41 -10.62 10.39
CA ALA A 11 -12.42 -10.57 9.33
C ALA A 11 -12.23 -11.73 8.33
N PRO A 12 -13.23 -12.59 8.14
CA PRO A 12 -13.09 -13.80 7.33
C PRO A 12 -12.98 -13.50 5.83
N ASP A 13 -13.61 -12.42 5.38
CA ASP A 13 -13.67 -11.99 3.99
C ASP A 13 -13.00 -10.63 3.84
N ILE A 14 -11.97 -10.55 3.01
CA ILE A 14 -11.17 -9.35 2.79
C ILE A 14 -10.92 -9.20 1.30
N GLU A 15 -11.29 -8.05 0.75
CA GLU A 15 -11.02 -7.69 -0.63
C GLU A 15 -10.05 -6.50 -0.67
N THR A 16 -9.18 -6.46 -1.67
CA THR A 16 -8.24 -5.34 -1.85
C THR A 16 -8.19 -4.96 -3.31
N TYR A 17 -8.29 -3.67 -3.57
CA TYR A 17 -8.28 -3.11 -4.91
C TYR A 17 -7.16 -2.09 -5.06
N LEU A 18 -6.58 -2.04 -6.25
CA LEU A 18 -5.74 -0.94 -6.68
C LEU A 18 -6.48 -0.17 -7.76
N VAL A 19 -6.75 1.11 -7.52
CA VAL A 19 -7.36 1.96 -8.53
C VAL A 19 -6.29 2.35 -9.55
N VAL A 20 -6.43 1.83 -10.77
CA VAL A 20 -5.56 2.16 -11.91
C VAL A 20 -6.38 2.89 -12.98
N SER A 21 -5.89 4.03 -13.44
CA SER A 21 -6.59 4.91 -14.39
C SER A 21 -5.85 5.06 -15.72
N GLY A 22 -6.49 5.72 -16.69
CA GLY A 22 -5.88 6.05 -17.99
C GLY A 22 -5.72 4.85 -18.94
N ALA A 23 -4.59 4.80 -19.64
CA ALA A 23 -4.30 3.77 -20.63
C ALA A 23 -3.80 2.45 -20.01
N LEU A 24 -3.35 2.47 -18.75
CA LEU A 24 -2.70 1.33 -18.09
C LEU A 24 -3.57 0.06 -18.03
N PRO A 25 -4.89 0.11 -17.70
CA PRO A 25 -5.73 -1.09 -17.74
C PRO A 25 -5.78 -1.75 -19.12
N ARG A 26 -5.82 -0.94 -20.20
CA ARG A 26 -5.82 -1.44 -21.58
C ARG A 26 -4.48 -2.08 -21.93
N LEU A 27 -3.38 -1.46 -21.52
CA LEU A 27 -2.04 -2.00 -21.72
C LEU A 27 -1.87 -3.36 -21.01
N ILE A 28 -2.25 -3.46 -19.73
CA ILE A 28 -2.20 -4.71 -18.96
C ILE A 28 -3.04 -5.82 -19.62
N ARG A 29 -4.20 -5.48 -20.20
CA ARG A 29 -4.98 -6.47 -20.96
C ARG A 29 -4.28 -6.87 -22.26
N ALA A 30 -3.69 -5.92 -22.97
CA ALA A 30 -2.98 -6.17 -24.21
C ALA A 30 -1.74 -7.05 -24.01
N THR A 31 -1.06 -6.97 -22.85
CA THR A 31 0.10 -7.81 -22.55
C THR A 31 -0.24 -9.30 -22.59
N ARG A 32 -1.49 -9.71 -22.38
CA ARG A 32 -1.93 -11.11 -22.49
C ARG A 32 -1.69 -11.71 -23.88
N TYR A 33 -1.82 -10.90 -24.93
CA TYR A 33 -1.62 -11.34 -26.32
C TYR A 33 -0.14 -11.38 -26.71
N VAL A 34 0.68 -10.48 -26.14
CA VAL A 34 2.11 -10.37 -26.45
C VAL A 34 3.01 -11.06 -25.42
N LEU A 35 2.44 -11.67 -24.37
CA LEU A 35 3.15 -12.36 -23.29
C LEU A 35 4.14 -13.42 -23.79
N PRO A 36 3.83 -14.25 -24.81
CA PRO A 36 4.79 -15.23 -25.33
C PRO A 36 6.07 -14.59 -25.89
N LEU A 37 5.96 -13.38 -26.43
CA LEU A 37 7.10 -12.61 -26.94
C LEU A 37 7.90 -11.98 -25.80
N LEU A 38 7.22 -11.41 -24.79
CA LEU A 38 7.85 -10.84 -23.58
C LEU A 38 8.61 -11.89 -22.75
N ARG A 39 8.27 -13.18 -22.90
CA ARG A 39 8.98 -14.29 -22.24
C ARG A 39 10.30 -14.68 -22.93
N ARG A 40 10.61 -14.14 -24.11
CA ARG A 40 11.86 -14.45 -24.82
C ARG A 40 13.04 -13.72 -24.16
N GLU A 41 14.12 -14.44 -23.87
CA GLU A 41 15.35 -13.87 -23.28
C GLU A 41 15.88 -12.60 -23.96
N PRO A 42 15.98 -12.49 -25.31
CA PRO A 42 16.48 -11.26 -25.93
C PRO A 42 15.55 -10.06 -25.66
N VAL A 43 14.23 -10.29 -25.62
CA VAL A 43 13.23 -9.25 -25.31
C VAL A 43 13.36 -8.83 -23.85
N GLN A 44 13.51 -9.78 -22.93
CA GLN A 44 13.73 -9.45 -21.51
C GLN A 44 15.05 -8.70 -21.29
N ARG A 45 16.14 -9.11 -21.95
CA ARG A 45 17.43 -8.43 -21.85
C ARG A 45 17.34 -6.99 -22.36
N PHE A 46 16.65 -6.78 -23.49
CA PHE A 46 16.39 -5.45 -24.02
C PHE A 46 15.57 -4.60 -23.04
N LEU A 47 14.44 -5.12 -22.53
CA LEU A 47 13.57 -4.40 -21.60
C LEU A 47 14.28 -4.06 -20.29
N LYS A 48 15.05 -4.99 -19.71
CA LYS A 48 15.88 -4.73 -18.53
C LYS A 48 16.90 -3.61 -18.81
N ALA A 49 17.61 -3.67 -19.94
CA ALA A 49 18.54 -2.61 -20.32
C ALA A 49 17.87 -1.24 -20.57
N GLN A 50 16.57 -1.20 -20.93
CA GLN A 50 15.81 0.06 -20.97
C GLN A 50 15.46 0.56 -19.57
N VAL A 51 15.06 -0.34 -18.66
CA VAL A 51 14.78 -0.02 -17.25
C VAL A 51 16.05 0.49 -16.56
N ASP A 52 17.21 -0.13 -16.78
CA ASP A 52 18.49 0.28 -16.19
C ASP A 52 18.95 1.68 -16.65
N ARG A 53 18.40 2.19 -17.76
CA ARG A 53 18.64 3.54 -18.27
C ARG A 53 17.63 4.56 -17.74
N MET A 54 16.54 4.11 -17.14
CA MET A 54 15.59 4.99 -16.47
C MET A 54 16.14 5.37 -15.09
N PRO A 55 15.78 6.55 -14.55
CA PRO A 55 16.09 6.88 -13.17
C PRO A 55 15.52 5.80 -12.23
N GLU A 56 16.22 5.53 -11.12
CA GLU A 56 15.87 4.47 -10.14
C GLU A 56 14.46 4.64 -9.53
N GLY A 57 13.81 5.78 -9.75
CA GLY A 57 12.41 6.01 -9.45
C GLY A 57 11.94 7.37 -9.95
N PRO A 58 10.70 7.78 -9.60
CA PRO A 58 10.26 9.16 -9.79
C PRO A 58 11.26 10.12 -9.12
N ASP A 59 11.46 11.30 -9.70
CA ASP A 59 12.36 12.31 -9.12
C ASP A 59 11.88 12.80 -7.75
N GLU A 60 12.77 13.45 -7.00
CA GLU A 60 12.51 13.87 -5.61
C GLU A 60 11.30 14.80 -5.52
N GLU A 61 11.14 15.72 -6.48
CA GLU A 61 9.99 16.64 -6.53
C GLU A 61 8.66 15.88 -6.73
N THR A 62 8.64 14.90 -7.63
CA THR A 62 7.46 14.04 -7.86
C THR A 62 7.17 13.19 -6.62
N ARG A 63 8.19 12.74 -5.88
CA ARG A 63 8.01 11.98 -4.62
C ARG A 63 7.44 12.84 -3.50
N GLU A 64 7.91 14.07 -3.36
CA GLU A 64 7.46 15.02 -2.33
C GLU A 64 6.03 15.49 -2.58
N ARG A 65 5.64 15.64 -3.86
CA ARG A 65 4.31 16.13 -4.25
C ARG A 65 3.26 15.04 -4.43
N SER A 66 3.67 13.79 -4.60
CA SER A 66 2.71 12.69 -4.77
C SER A 66 2.09 12.28 -3.43
N ARG A 67 0.77 12.12 -3.45
CA ARG A 67 -0.02 11.64 -2.32
C ARG A 67 -0.69 10.32 -2.68
N ALA A 68 -0.94 9.48 -1.70
CA ALA A 68 -1.65 8.22 -1.84
C ALA A 68 -2.89 8.21 -0.94
N LEU A 69 -4.03 7.87 -1.54
CA LEU A 69 -5.30 7.70 -0.84
C LEU A 69 -5.57 6.22 -0.63
N VAL A 70 -5.96 5.86 0.59
CA VAL A 70 -6.36 4.50 0.96
C VAL A 70 -7.78 4.55 1.51
N TYR A 71 -8.71 3.91 0.81
CA TYR A 71 -10.07 3.72 1.28
C TYR A 71 -10.19 2.37 2.00
N ALA A 72 -10.87 2.37 3.13
CA ALA A 72 -11.22 1.16 3.86
C ALA A 72 -12.72 1.17 4.18
N GLU A 73 -13.35 0.01 3.99
CA GLU A 73 -14.72 -0.25 4.40
C GLU A 73 -14.75 -1.58 5.16
N ALA A 74 -15.48 -1.60 6.26
CA ALA A 74 -15.73 -2.80 7.06
C ALA A 74 -17.25 -2.93 7.27
N VAL A 75 -17.76 -4.15 7.10
CA VAL A 75 -19.16 -4.48 7.31
C VAL A 75 -19.25 -5.50 8.44
N GLY A 76 -19.98 -5.15 9.51
CA GLY A 76 -20.23 -6.02 10.65
C GLY A 76 -21.24 -7.12 10.34
N THR A 77 -21.29 -8.15 11.17
CA THR A 77 -22.28 -9.25 11.04
C THR A 77 -23.72 -8.76 11.13
N ASP A 78 -23.94 -7.66 11.83
CA ASP A 78 -25.25 -7.04 12.04
C ASP A 78 -25.62 -6.07 10.91
N GLY A 79 -24.76 -5.93 9.90
CA GLY A 79 -24.94 -5.02 8.76
C GLY A 79 -24.39 -3.61 8.96
N ASP A 80 -23.84 -3.31 10.14
CA ASP A 80 -23.20 -2.02 10.42
C ASP A 80 -22.01 -1.78 9.48
N VAL A 81 -21.90 -0.57 8.95
CA VAL A 81 -20.84 -0.20 8.00
C VAL A 81 -19.95 0.89 8.60
N ALA A 82 -18.65 0.64 8.65
CA ALA A 82 -17.63 1.62 8.99
C ALA A 82 -16.77 1.90 7.75
N ARG A 83 -16.53 3.18 7.45
CA ARG A 83 -15.74 3.62 6.30
C ARG A 83 -14.74 4.68 6.72
N ALA A 84 -13.55 4.63 6.15
CA ALA A 84 -12.55 5.67 6.33
C ALA A 84 -11.72 5.84 5.06
N ILE A 85 -11.24 7.07 4.85
CA ILE A 85 -10.21 7.36 3.86
C ILE A 85 -8.99 7.92 4.57
N ALA A 86 -7.83 7.33 4.29
CA ALA A 86 -6.55 7.83 4.72
C ALA A 86 -5.86 8.57 3.57
N ASP A 87 -5.29 9.72 3.86
CA ASP A 87 -4.42 10.46 2.96
C ASP A 87 -2.99 10.40 3.48
N THR A 88 -2.06 9.93 2.66
CA THR A 88 -0.66 9.70 3.01
C THR A 88 0.27 10.34 2.00
N PRO A 89 1.54 10.61 2.38
CA PRO A 89 2.59 10.90 1.41
C PRO A 89 2.74 9.78 0.37
N SER A 90 3.61 9.98 -0.61
CA SER A 90 3.91 8.95 -1.61
C SER A 90 4.25 7.60 -0.97
N GLY A 91 3.94 6.49 -1.66
CA GLY A 91 4.16 5.15 -1.12
C GLY A 91 5.60 4.89 -0.66
N TYR A 92 6.59 5.54 -1.29
CA TYR A 92 7.99 5.48 -0.86
C TYR A 92 8.25 6.28 0.43
N ALA A 93 7.80 7.53 0.50
CA ALA A 93 7.98 8.37 1.69
C ALA A 93 7.25 7.76 2.90
N PHE A 94 5.99 7.34 2.71
CA PHE A 94 5.22 6.65 3.74
C PHE A 94 5.93 5.38 4.23
N THR A 95 6.40 4.52 3.31
CA THR A 95 7.09 3.27 3.70
C THR A 95 8.37 3.55 4.47
N ARG A 96 9.16 4.55 4.05
CA ARG A 96 10.37 4.97 4.77
C ARG A 96 10.04 5.37 6.20
N ASP A 97 9.08 6.29 6.37
CA ASP A 97 8.77 6.87 7.68
C ASP A 97 8.11 5.84 8.61
N ALA A 98 7.19 5.03 8.08
CA ALA A 98 6.57 3.94 8.82
C ALA A 98 7.59 2.89 9.30
N ALA A 99 8.54 2.50 8.43
CA ALA A 99 9.55 1.50 8.78
C ALA A 99 10.51 2.02 9.86
N VAL A 100 10.95 3.27 9.75
CA VAL A 100 11.84 3.90 10.75
C VAL A 100 11.13 4.03 12.10
N GLU A 101 9.88 4.50 12.11
CA GLU A 101 9.13 4.65 13.35
C GLU A 101 8.81 3.30 14.01
N ALA A 102 8.43 2.29 13.21
CA ALA A 102 8.22 0.94 13.72
C ALA A 102 9.49 0.36 14.36
N ALA A 103 10.63 0.48 13.67
CA ALA A 103 11.92 0.02 14.21
C ALA A 103 12.30 0.75 15.51
N ARG A 104 12.06 2.06 15.59
CA ARG A 104 12.30 2.86 16.79
C ARG A 104 11.46 2.39 17.98
N ARG A 105 10.16 2.14 17.78
CA ARG A 105 9.25 1.66 18.84
C ARG A 105 9.62 0.26 19.32
N VAL A 106 9.96 -0.64 18.40
CA VAL A 106 10.43 -2.00 18.74
C VAL A 106 11.73 -1.93 19.54
N ALA A 107 12.70 -1.13 19.10
CA ALA A 107 13.97 -0.96 19.82
C ALA A 107 13.79 -0.33 21.22
N ALA A 108 12.75 0.47 21.41
CA ALA A 108 12.38 1.04 22.71
C ALA A 108 11.60 0.06 23.62
N GLY A 109 11.34 -1.17 23.17
CA GLY A 109 10.58 -2.16 23.95
C GLY A 109 9.08 -1.90 24.00
N ALA A 110 8.53 -1.09 23.09
CA ALA A 110 7.11 -0.75 23.06
C ALA A 110 6.22 -1.83 22.41
N VAL A 111 6.81 -2.95 21.94
CA VAL A 111 6.10 -4.04 21.28
C VAL A 111 6.45 -5.37 21.97
N PRO A 112 5.48 -6.23 22.29
CA PRO A 112 5.74 -7.57 22.79
C PRO A 112 6.60 -8.41 21.83
N ALA A 113 7.27 -9.42 22.38
CA ALA A 113 8.01 -10.38 21.55
C ALA A 113 7.03 -11.26 20.75
N GLY A 114 7.32 -11.44 19.46
CA GLY A 114 6.52 -12.30 18.58
C GLY A 114 6.30 -11.67 17.20
N PHE A 115 5.37 -12.27 16.46
CA PHE A 115 4.91 -11.73 15.18
C PHE A 115 3.77 -10.75 15.42
N HIS A 116 3.87 -9.57 14.83
CA HIS A 116 2.85 -8.54 14.91
C HIS A 116 2.64 -7.88 13.54
N THR A 117 1.38 -7.49 13.30
CA THR A 117 1.01 -6.52 12.27
C THR A 117 1.18 -5.09 12.84
N PRO A 118 1.23 -4.05 12.01
CA PRO A 118 1.27 -2.68 12.52
C PRO A 118 0.11 -2.36 13.47
N GLY A 119 -1.11 -2.80 13.16
CA GLY A 119 -2.28 -2.58 14.01
C GLY A 119 -2.20 -3.28 15.37
N THR A 120 -1.63 -4.49 15.43
CA THR A 120 -1.46 -5.23 16.69
C THR A 120 -0.22 -4.80 17.49
N ALA A 121 0.82 -4.28 16.82
CA ALA A 121 2.02 -3.78 17.48
C ALA A 121 1.84 -2.36 18.05
N PHE A 122 1.17 -1.48 17.30
CA PHE A 122 1.18 -0.04 17.54
C PHE A 122 -0.21 0.56 17.70
N GLY A 123 -1.27 -0.22 17.48
CA GLY A 123 -2.65 0.23 17.56
C GLY A 123 -3.20 0.78 16.24
N PRO A 124 -4.52 1.08 16.19
CA PRO A 124 -5.22 1.51 14.98
C PRO A 124 -4.83 2.92 14.51
N ASP A 125 -4.21 3.72 15.38
CA ASP A 125 -3.85 5.12 15.09
C ASP A 125 -2.40 5.30 14.65
N PHE A 126 -1.63 4.21 14.56
CA PHE A 126 -0.23 4.26 14.10
C PHE A 126 -0.04 5.05 12.80
N LEU A 127 -0.98 4.91 11.85
CA LEU A 127 -0.92 5.62 10.57
C LEU A 127 -0.98 7.14 10.75
N VAL A 128 -1.88 7.65 11.59
CA VAL A 128 -2.10 9.11 11.75
C VAL A 128 -1.06 9.77 12.65
N GLU A 129 -0.26 8.97 13.35
CA GLU A 129 0.91 9.43 14.09
C GLU A 129 2.12 9.69 13.17
N LEU A 130 2.08 9.20 11.92
CA LEU A 130 3.17 9.40 10.95
C LEU A 130 3.08 10.77 10.27
N PRO A 131 4.23 11.37 9.90
CA PRO A 131 4.26 12.68 9.25
C PRO A 131 3.44 12.73 7.96
N GLY A 132 2.57 13.74 7.85
CA GLY A 132 1.80 14.01 6.63
C GLY A 132 0.65 13.04 6.35
N CYS A 133 0.33 12.16 7.31
CA CYS A 133 -0.79 11.23 7.24
C CYS A 133 -2.03 11.79 7.93
N THR A 134 -3.20 11.63 7.32
CA THR A 134 -4.51 11.93 7.93
C THR A 134 -5.48 10.77 7.69
N ARG A 135 -6.49 10.65 8.55
CA ARG A 135 -7.63 9.75 8.38
C ARG A 135 -8.91 10.57 8.52
N HIS A 136 -9.85 10.32 7.62
CA HIS A 136 -11.19 10.87 7.66
C HIS A 136 -12.18 9.72 7.71
N ASP A 137 -12.91 9.60 8.82
CA ASP A 137 -14.01 8.65 8.93
C ASP A 137 -15.19 9.20 8.12
N LEU A 138 -15.86 8.30 7.38
CA LEU A 138 -16.94 8.65 6.46
C LEU A 138 -18.26 8.17 7.07
N ASP A 139 -19.28 9.00 6.98
CA ASP A 139 -20.61 8.66 7.51
C ASP A 139 -21.16 7.38 6.83
N ALA A 140 -21.80 6.53 7.64
CA ALA A 140 -22.61 5.43 7.14
C ALA A 140 -23.90 6.01 6.53
N GLY A 141 -23.86 6.24 5.21
CA GLY A 141 -25.03 6.62 4.43
C GLY A 141 -26.11 5.55 4.37
#